data_AF-A0A2J6TPJ9-F1
#
_entry.id   AF-A0A2J6TPJ9-F1
#
_cell.length_a   1.000
_cell.length_b   1.000
_cell.length_c   1.000
_cell.angle_alpha   90.00
_cell.angle_beta   90.00
_cell.angle_gamma   90.00
#
_symmetry.space_group_name_H-M   'P 1'
#
loop_
_entity.id
_entity.type
_entity.pdbx_description
1 polymer ?
#
loop_
_entity_poly.entity_id
_entity_poly.type
_entity_poly.pdbx_seq_one_letter_code
_entity_poly.pdbx_strand_id
1 'polypeptide(L)'
;MYLMIPIGFICSLLWTNGRFRTAQTVGRALVWCSWDTVTLGERPKGLYLNGMEISSSSRETYDEVKQEKLWRESAEVVRLKEGEVALKGWK
;
A
#
# COMPACT_ATOMS: atom_id res chain seq x y z
N MET A 1 -13.43 -26.01 -12.06
CA MET A 1 -12.34 -25.01 -12.23
C MET A 1 -12.57 -24.07 -13.42
N TYR A 2 -13.09 -24.54 -14.56
CA TYR A 2 -13.28 -23.73 -15.79
C TYR A 2 -14.26 -22.55 -15.69
N LEU A 3 -15.31 -22.64 -14.85
CA LEU A 3 -16.28 -21.55 -14.66
C LEU A 3 -15.78 -20.43 -13.74
N MET A 4 -14.70 -20.66 -12.97
CA MET A 4 -14.25 -19.72 -11.95
C MET A 4 -13.64 -18.44 -12.55
N ILE A 5 -13.03 -18.54 -13.73
CA ILE A 5 -12.43 -17.42 -14.46
C ILE A 5 -13.50 -16.48 -15.04
N PRO A 6 -14.49 -16.95 -15.83
CA PRO A 6 -15.53 -16.06 -16.36
C PRO A 6 -16.42 -15.48 -15.26
N ILE A 7 -16.76 -16.26 -14.22
CA ILE A 7 -17.49 -15.74 -13.05
C ILE A 7 -16.67 -14.67 -12.34
N GLY A 8 -15.37 -14.92 -12.11
CA GLY A 8 -14.47 -13.94 -11.50
C GLY A 8 -14.36 -12.64 -12.28
N PHE A 9 -14.35 -12.72 -13.62
CA PHE A 9 -14.35 -11.54 -14.48
C PHE A 9 -15.65 -10.73 -14.34
N ILE A 10 -16.81 -11.38 -14.43
CA ILE A 10 -18.11 -10.70 -14.25
C ILE A 10 -18.21 -10.05 -12.86
N CYS A 11 -17.79 -10.77 -11.81
CA CYS A 11 -17.75 -10.22 -10.46
C CYS A 11 -16.81 -9.01 -10.34
N SER A 12 -15.69 -8.98 -11.06
CA SER A 12 -14.76 -7.84 -11.06
C SER A 12 -15.34 -6.56 -11.66
N LEU A 13 -16.33 -6.68 -12.55
CA LEU A 13 -17.06 -5.54 -13.11
C LEU A 13 -18.04 -4.93 -12.11
N LEU A 14 -18.55 -5.75 -11.18
CA LEU A 14 -19.55 -5.35 -10.20
C LEU A 14 -18.93 -4.95 -8.86
N TRP A 15 -17.76 -5.49 -8.51
CA TRP A 15 -17.11 -5.28 -7.22
C TRP A 15 -15.77 -4.56 -7.35
N THR A 16 -15.69 -3.36 -6.78
CA THR A 16 -14.52 -2.47 -6.89
C THR A 16 -13.29 -2.99 -6.13
N ASN A 17 -13.52 -3.70 -5.01
CA ASN A 17 -12.50 -4.34 -4.18
C ASN A 17 -12.57 -5.88 -4.23
N GLY A 18 -13.02 -6.47 -5.34
CA GLY A 18 -13.07 -7.92 -5.52
C GLY A 18 -11.68 -8.59 -5.65
N ARG A 19 -11.66 -9.93 -5.64
CA ARG A 19 -10.43 -10.75 -5.78
C ARG A 19 -9.69 -10.52 -7.10
N PHE A 20 -10.44 -10.18 -8.15
CA PHE A 20 -9.90 -9.80 -9.45
C PHE A 20 -10.12 -8.31 -9.64
N ARG A 21 -9.05 -7.57 -9.95
CA ARG A 21 -9.09 -6.12 -10.17
C ARG A 21 -8.65 -5.81 -11.59
N THR A 22 -9.27 -4.81 -12.19
CA THR A 22 -8.86 -4.28 -13.48
C THR A 22 -7.88 -3.14 -13.28
N ALA A 23 -7.09 -2.80 -14.31
CA ALA A 23 -6.21 -1.64 -14.26
C ALA A 23 -6.97 -0.35 -13.92
N GLN A 24 -8.22 -0.23 -14.40
CA GLN A 24 -9.09 0.90 -14.10
C GLN A 24 -9.46 0.98 -12.62
N THR A 25 -9.83 -0.13 -11.97
CA THR A 25 -10.20 -0.10 -10.55
C THR A 25 -9.00 0.18 -9.65
N VAL A 26 -7.83 -0.36 -9.99
CA VAL A 26 -6.57 -0.05 -9.29
C VAL A 26 -6.16 1.41 -9.50
N GLY A 27 -6.24 1.94 -10.72
CA GLY A 27 -5.93 3.34 -11.02
C GLY A 27 -6.81 4.30 -10.24
N ARG A 28 -8.12 4.02 -10.13
CA ARG A 28 -9.04 4.81 -9.30
C ARG A 28 -8.65 4.77 -7.82
N ALA A 29 -8.24 3.60 -7.30
CA ALA A 29 -7.76 3.48 -5.92
C ALA A 29 -6.49 4.29 -5.67
N LEU A 30 -5.56 4.30 -6.63
CA LEU A 30 -4.34 5.10 -6.54
C LEU A 30 -4.63 6.60 -6.51
N VAL A 31 -5.56 7.08 -7.34
CA VAL A 31 -5.97 8.50 -7.34
C VAL A 31 -6.62 8.86 -6.00
N TRP A 32 -7.53 8.03 -5.51
CA TRP A 32 -8.16 8.25 -4.21
C TRP A 32 -7.14 8.31 -3.07
N CYS A 33 -6.26 7.32 -2.94
CA CYS A 33 -5.30 7.28 -1.84
C CYS A 33 -4.24 8.38 -1.89
N SER A 34 -4.05 9.02 -3.05
CA SER A 34 -3.10 10.12 -3.22
C SER A 34 -3.68 11.47 -2.83
N TRP A 35 -5.00 11.65 -2.91
CA TRP A 35 -5.62 12.99 -2.87
C TRP A 35 -6.81 13.15 -1.91
N ASP A 36 -7.41 12.05 -1.44
CA ASP A 36 -8.62 12.14 -0.61
C ASP A 36 -8.30 12.45 0.85
N THR A 37 -8.19 13.73 1.17
CA THR A 37 -7.94 14.18 2.55
C THR A 37 -9.17 14.09 3.45
N VAL A 38 -10.37 13.95 2.87
CA VAL A 38 -11.62 13.83 3.64
C VAL A 38 -11.69 12.49 4.37
N THR A 39 -11.37 11.38 3.69
CA THR A 39 -11.42 10.04 4.32
C THR A 39 -10.09 9.65 4.98
N LEU A 40 -8.95 10.05 4.41
CA LEU A 40 -7.62 9.63 4.88
C LEU A 40 -6.95 10.66 5.80
N GLY A 41 -7.48 11.87 5.88
CA GLY A 41 -6.86 13.00 6.57
C GLY A 41 -5.82 13.73 5.72
N GLU A 42 -5.32 14.86 6.23
CA GLU A 42 -4.37 15.72 5.52
C GLU A 42 -2.96 15.12 5.38
N ARG A 43 -2.57 14.23 6.31
CA ARG A 43 -1.24 13.58 6.34
C ARG A 43 -1.37 12.12 6.78
N PRO A 44 -1.97 11.24 5.95
CA PRO A 44 -2.16 9.84 6.30
C PRO A 44 -0.80 9.15 6.41
N LYS A 45 -0.32 8.92 7.64
CA LYS A 45 0.92 8.18 7.91
C LYS A 45 0.58 6.81 8.49
N GLY A 46 1.16 5.76 7.92
CA GLY A 46 1.04 4.40 8.46
C GLY A 46 -0.33 3.75 8.25
N LEU A 47 -1.14 4.25 7.32
CA LEU A 47 -2.38 3.60 6.92
C LEU A 47 -2.11 2.51 5.90
N TYR A 48 -2.72 1.33 6.12
CA TYR A 48 -2.74 0.26 5.14
C TYR A 48 -4.07 0.27 4.40
N LEU A 49 -4.00 0.12 3.08
CA LEU A 49 -5.15 0.20 2.20
C LEU A 49 -5.31 -1.11 1.42
N ASN A 50 -6.55 -1.55 1.26
CA ASN A 50 -6.90 -2.66 0.39
C ASN A 50 -7.85 -2.17 -0.72
N GLY A 51 -7.27 -1.60 -1.77
CA GLY A 51 -8.04 -0.88 -2.78
C GLY A 51 -8.57 0.43 -2.18
N MET A 52 -9.89 0.60 -2.16
CA MET A 52 -10.56 1.81 -1.66
C MET A 52 -10.95 1.74 -0.16
N GLU A 53 -10.40 0.79 0.59
CA GLU A 53 -10.75 0.55 1.99
C GLU A 53 -9.51 0.67 2.90
N ILE A 54 -9.68 1.30 4.07
CA ILE A 54 -8.70 1.23 5.15
C ILE A 54 -8.72 -0.19 5.73
N SER A 55 -7.55 -0.79 5.88
CA SER A 55 -7.39 -2.17 6.31
C SER A 55 -6.24 -2.32 7.30
N SER A 56 -6.11 -3.52 7.85
CA SER A 56 -4.95 -3.92 8.67
C SER A 56 -4.01 -4.81 7.86
N SER A 57 -2.73 -4.73 8.20
CA SER A 57 -1.71 -5.62 7.63
C SER A 57 -1.38 -6.78 8.58
N SER A 58 -0.42 -7.61 8.20
CA SER A 58 0.12 -8.68 9.06
C SER A 58 0.76 -8.11 10.34
N ARG A 59 0.81 -8.90 11.41
CA ARG A 59 1.48 -8.51 12.68
C ARG A 59 2.93 -8.07 12.48
N GLU A 60 3.65 -8.75 11.58
CA GLU A 60 5.03 -8.41 11.24
C GLU A 60 5.17 -6.99 10.69
N THR A 61 4.15 -6.51 9.97
CA THR A 61 4.17 -5.17 9.40
C THR A 61 4.21 -4.08 10.48
N TYR A 62 3.76 -4.38 11.70
CA TYR A 62 3.76 -3.47 12.85
C TYR A 62 4.91 -3.73 13.84
N ASP A 63 5.85 -4.61 13.50
CA ASP A 63 7.02 -4.91 14.33
C ASP A 63 8.09 -3.82 14.14
N GLU A 64 8.18 -2.90 15.10
CA GLU A 64 9.09 -1.75 15.04
C GLU A 64 10.57 -2.16 14.94
N VAL A 65 10.97 -3.25 15.60
CA VAL A 65 12.35 -3.75 15.56
C VAL A 65 12.69 -4.21 14.15
N LYS A 66 11.77 -4.90 13.48
CA LYS A 66 11.95 -5.32 12.09
C LYS A 66 11.92 -4.14 11.12
N GLN A 67 11.04 -3.15 11.33
CA GLN A 67 11.00 -1.95 10.51
C GLN A 67 12.33 -1.17 10.56
N GLU A 68 12.87 -0.97 11.77
CA GLU A 68 14.15 -0.28 11.96
C GLU A 68 15.31 -1.05 11.32
N LYS A 69 15.36 -2.37 11.55
CA LYS A 69 16.37 -3.24 10.94
C LYS A 69 16.32 -3.17 9.42
N LEU A 70 15.12 -3.30 8.83
CA LEU A 70 14.92 -3.23 7.37
C LEU A 70 15.38 -1.89 6.80
N TRP A 71 15.05 -0.78 7.47
CA TRP A 71 15.49 0.55 7.05
C TRP A 71 17.01 0.67 7.05
N ARG A 72 17.67 0.35 8.17
CA ARG A 72 19.12 0.47 8.33
C ARG A 72 19.87 -0.39 7.32
N GLU A 73 19.50 -1.66 7.20
CA GLU A 73 20.16 -2.60 6.29
C GLU A 73 19.93 -2.21 4.81
N SER A 74 18.73 -1.76 4.45
CA SER A 74 18.46 -1.28 3.08
C SER A 74 19.29 -0.05 2.73
N ALA A 75 19.40 0.89 3.67
CA ALA A 75 20.19 2.09 3.48
C ALA A 75 21.69 1.79 3.35
N GLU A 76 22.20 0.79 4.07
CA GLU A 76 23.57 0.30 3.92
C GLU A 76 23.79 -0.34 2.55
N VAL A 77 22.86 -1.20 2.10
CA VAL A 77 22.93 -1.87 0.79
C VAL A 77 23.03 -0.88 -0.36
N VAL A 78 22.20 0.16 -0.34
CA VAL A 78 22.21 1.20 -1.39
C VAL A 78 23.23 2.31 -1.13
N ARG A 79 24.01 2.21 -0.04
CA ARG A 79 25.02 3.20 0.37
C ARG A 79 24.47 4.63 0.46
N LEU A 80 23.29 4.74 1.05
CA LEU A 80 22.55 5.98 1.16
C LEU A 80 23.35 7.06 1.91
N LYS A 81 23.46 8.25 1.31
CA LYS A 81 24.22 9.38 1.83
C LYS A 81 23.33 10.36 2.58
N GLU A 82 23.96 11.15 3.43
CA GLU A 82 23.28 12.27 4.08
C GLU A 82 22.81 13.28 3.01
N GLY A 83 21.56 13.73 3.12
CA GLY A 83 20.92 14.61 2.13
C GLY A 83 20.14 13.90 1.01
N GLU A 84 20.27 12.58 0.86
CA GLU A 84 19.47 11.82 -0.12
C GLU A 84 18.08 11.44 0.42
N VAL A 85 17.81 11.71 1.70
CA VAL A 85 16.51 11.52 2.33
C VAL A 85 16.10 12.75 3.14
N ALA A 86 14.79 12.98 3.23
CA ALA A 86 14.21 14.06 4.03
C ALA A 86 14.22 13.79 5.54
N LEU A 87 14.44 12.53 5.95
CA LEU A 87 14.54 12.16 7.36
C LEU A 87 15.86 12.69 7.95
N LYS A 88 15.78 13.33 9.11
CA LYS A 88 16.96 13.75 9.89
C LYS A 88 17.29 12.69 10.93
N GLY A 89 18.58 12.44 11.17
CA GLY A 89 19.03 11.48 12.19
C GLY A 89 18.54 10.04 11.91
N TRP A 90 18.49 9.65 10.64
CA TRP A 90 17.97 8.34 10.21
C TRP A 90 18.99 7.20 10.32
N LYS A 91 20.26 7.54 10.60
CA LYS A 91 21.37 6.62 10.82
C LYS A 91 21.51 6.32 12.30
#